data_AF-I3YNV2-F1
#
_entry.id   AF-I3YNV2-F1
#
_cell.length_a   1.000
_cell.length_b   1.000
_cell.length_c   1.000
_cell.angle_alpha   90.00
_cell.angle_beta   90.00
_cell.angle_gamma   90.00
#
_symmetry.space_group_name_H-M   'P 1'
#
loop_
_entity.id
_entity.type
_entity.pdbx_description
1 polymer ?
#
loop_
_entity_poly.entity_id
_entity_poly.type
_entity_poly.pdbx_seq_one_letter_code
_entity_poly.pdbx_strand_id
1 'polypeptide(L)'
;MKSWFRGFEQGIADLQPQQREVLFRACAVNCVHGGPFGLYRSLFEAAEGDLDRFFVKIDELEGVRGESVCAGREYNLCFEACSCALHRAGCVNTPMLCECSRQSVLYVMSEFWPDRKFGVEVRASILRGAYECVLNVRVE
;
A
#
# COMPACT_ATOMS: atom_id res chain seq x y z
N MET A 1 -5.78 13.74 -23.03
CA MET A 1 -5.67 13.08 -21.70
C MET A 1 -4.31 12.41 -21.48
N LYS A 2 -3.82 11.54 -22.39
CA LYS A 2 -2.48 10.90 -22.26
C LYS A 2 -1.32 11.89 -22.03
N SER A 3 -1.32 13.04 -22.71
CA SER A 3 -0.28 14.07 -22.52
C SER A 3 -0.27 14.69 -21.13
N TRP A 4 -1.44 14.78 -20.47
CA TRP A 4 -1.54 15.30 -19.10
C TRP A 4 -0.86 14.34 -18.12
N PHE A 5 -1.12 13.02 -18.24
CA PHE A 5 -0.50 12.04 -17.36
C PHE A 5 1.01 11.91 -17.57
N ARG A 6 1.52 12.13 -18.78
CA ARG A 6 2.99 12.25 -18.98
C ARG A 6 3.58 13.42 -18.21
N GLY A 7 2.91 14.57 -18.22
CA GLY A 7 3.31 15.72 -17.41
C GLY A 7 3.25 15.44 -15.92
N PHE A 8 2.22 14.72 -15.46
CA PHE A 8 2.10 14.25 -14.08
C PHE A 8 3.24 13.30 -13.68
N GLU A 9 3.59 12.33 -14.52
CA GLU A 9 4.70 11.40 -14.28
C GLU A 9 6.04 12.13 -14.19
N GLN A 10 6.28 13.09 -15.09
CA GLN A 10 7.48 13.94 -15.03
C GLN A 10 7.50 14.76 -13.75
N GLY A 11 6.38 15.42 -13.41
CA GLY A 11 6.26 16.20 -12.19
C GLY A 11 6.56 15.39 -10.93
N ILE A 12 6.03 14.15 -10.83
CA ILE A 12 6.37 13.25 -9.72
C ILE A 12 7.87 12.93 -9.70
N ALA A 13 8.48 12.67 -10.86
CA ALA A 13 9.91 12.36 -10.94
C ALA A 13 10.80 13.53 -10.47
N ASP A 14 10.37 14.76 -10.72
CA ASP A 14 11.11 15.98 -10.34
C ASP A 14 10.97 16.33 -8.85
N LEU A 15 9.97 15.77 -8.15
CA LEU A 15 9.76 15.99 -6.73
C LEU A 15 10.79 15.24 -5.87
N GLN A 16 11.28 15.93 -4.83
CA GLN A 16 12.06 15.29 -3.77
C GLN A 16 11.23 14.23 -3.04
N PRO A 17 11.85 13.20 -2.44
CA PRO A 17 11.13 12.12 -1.78
C PRO A 17 10.07 12.61 -0.78
N GLN A 18 10.41 13.57 0.09
CA GLN A 18 9.49 14.11 1.09
C GLN A 18 8.29 14.84 0.46
N GLN A 19 8.49 15.50 -0.68
CA GLN A 19 7.40 16.16 -1.40
C GLN A 19 6.46 15.13 -2.06
N ARG A 20 7.03 14.03 -2.58
CA ARG A 20 6.24 12.90 -3.07
C ARG A 20 5.42 12.25 -1.96
N GLU A 21 5.98 12.09 -0.76
CA GLU A 21 5.25 11.57 0.39
C GLU A 21 4.04 12.45 0.73
N VAL A 22 4.22 13.77 0.78
CA VAL A 22 3.11 14.72 1.05
C VAL A 22 2.01 14.58 -0.01
N LEU A 23 2.37 14.60 -1.29
CA LEU A 23 1.42 14.44 -2.39
C LEU A 23 0.68 13.10 -2.29
N PHE A 24 1.43 12.00 -2.20
CA PHE A 24 0.85 10.67 -2.25
C PHE A 24 0.13 10.28 -0.97
N ARG A 25 0.41 10.89 0.19
CA ARG A 25 -0.38 10.69 1.40
C ARG A 25 -1.83 11.10 1.19
N ALA A 26 -2.07 12.27 0.60
CA ALA A 26 -3.43 12.74 0.31
C ALA A 26 -4.14 11.79 -0.68
N CYS A 27 -3.44 11.39 -1.75
CA CYS A 27 -3.97 10.43 -2.72
C CYS A 27 -4.28 9.07 -2.08
N ALA A 28 -3.39 8.58 -1.22
CA ALA A 28 -3.48 7.28 -0.58
C ALA A 28 -4.67 7.17 0.37
N VAL A 29 -4.90 8.19 1.20
CA VAL A 29 -6.06 8.26 2.11
C VAL A 29 -7.34 8.22 1.29
N ASN A 30 -7.44 9.04 0.24
CA ASN A 30 -8.62 9.05 -0.63
C ASN A 30 -8.82 7.70 -1.37
N CYS A 31 -7.74 7.10 -1.86
CA CYS A 31 -7.76 5.81 -2.56
C CYS A 31 -8.25 4.68 -1.65
N VAL A 32 -7.77 4.66 -0.40
CA VAL A 32 -8.17 3.66 0.61
C VAL A 32 -9.66 3.78 0.94
N HIS A 33 -10.15 4.98 1.23
CA HIS A 33 -11.56 5.22 1.54
C HIS A 33 -12.50 4.98 0.35
N GLY A 34 -12.06 5.27 -0.87
CA GLY A 34 -12.78 4.94 -2.10
C GLY A 34 -12.64 3.47 -2.54
N GLY A 35 -11.93 2.64 -1.77
CA GLY A 35 -11.60 1.27 -2.15
C GLY A 35 -11.54 0.33 -0.93
N PRO A 36 -10.37 -0.21 -0.56
CA PRO A 36 -10.26 -1.37 0.32
C PRO A 36 -10.51 -1.10 1.81
N PHE A 37 -10.76 0.13 2.26
CA PHE A 37 -10.85 0.45 3.69
C PHE A 37 -11.92 -0.36 4.43
N GLY A 38 -13.11 -0.50 3.84
CA GLY A 38 -14.20 -1.27 4.43
C GLY A 38 -13.83 -2.76 4.58
N LEU A 39 -13.20 -3.33 3.56
CA LEU A 39 -12.71 -4.71 3.60
C LEU A 39 -11.69 -4.90 4.72
N TYR A 40 -10.64 -4.08 4.76
CA TYR A 40 -9.62 -4.20 5.80
C TYR A 40 -10.20 -3.96 7.20
N ARG A 41 -11.18 -3.07 7.35
CA ARG A 41 -11.87 -2.86 8.63
C ARG A 41 -12.60 -4.12 9.08
N SER A 42 -13.31 -4.80 8.19
CA SER A 42 -13.97 -6.07 8.52
C SER A 42 -12.96 -7.16 8.91
N LEU A 43 -11.80 -7.22 8.25
CA LEU A 43 -10.72 -8.16 8.65
C LEU A 43 -10.15 -7.81 10.02
N PHE A 44 -9.95 -6.53 10.31
CA PHE A 44 -9.48 -6.05 11.61
C PHE A 44 -10.46 -6.40 12.73
N GLU A 45 -11.76 -6.16 12.53
CA GLU A 45 -12.82 -6.52 13.47
C GLU A 45 -12.88 -8.04 13.69
N ALA A 46 -12.81 -8.83 12.62
CA ALA A 46 -12.78 -10.29 12.69
C ALA A 46 -11.50 -10.84 13.34
N ALA A 47 -10.40 -10.08 13.30
CA ALA A 47 -9.15 -10.39 14.00
C ALA A 47 -9.17 -9.94 15.46
N GLU A 48 -10.24 -9.29 15.92
CA GLU A 48 -10.35 -8.71 17.28
C GLU A 48 -9.22 -7.72 17.59
N GLY A 49 -8.72 -7.03 16.55
CA GLY A 49 -7.58 -6.13 16.66
C GLY A 49 -6.23 -6.80 16.87
N ASP A 50 -6.12 -8.13 16.76
CA ASP A 50 -4.85 -8.84 16.80
C ASP A 50 -4.12 -8.75 15.44
N LEU A 51 -2.85 -8.34 15.47
CA LEU A 51 -2.06 -8.13 14.24
C LEU A 51 -1.77 -9.44 13.51
N ASP A 52 -1.39 -10.49 14.23
CA ASP A 52 -1.03 -11.77 13.61
C ASP A 52 -2.25 -12.40 12.93
N ARG A 53 -3.40 -12.40 13.62
CA ARG A 53 -4.68 -12.85 13.06
C ARG A 53 -5.13 -12.00 11.88
N PHE A 54 -4.89 -10.68 11.91
CA PHE A 54 -5.21 -9.80 10.79
C PHE A 54 -4.45 -10.18 9.52
N PHE A 55 -3.14 -10.46 9.62
CA PHE A 55 -2.35 -10.88 8.46
C PHE A 55 -2.69 -12.30 7.99
N VAL A 56 -3.05 -13.21 8.89
CA VAL A 56 -3.61 -14.53 8.49
C VAL A 56 -4.90 -14.35 7.69
N LYS A 57 -5.78 -13.44 8.10
CA LYS A 57 -7.02 -13.14 7.38
C LYS A 57 -6.81 -12.45 6.04
N ILE A 58 -5.75 -11.66 5.89
CA ILE A 58 -5.37 -11.10 4.59
C ILE A 58 -5.05 -12.21 3.59
N ASP A 59 -4.42 -13.29 4.03
CA ASP A 59 -4.06 -14.43 3.18
C ASP A 59 -5.28 -15.18 2.61
N GLU A 60 -6.46 -14.95 3.17
CA GLU A 60 -7.74 -15.47 2.66
C GLU A 60 -8.27 -14.67 1.45
N LEU A 61 -7.68 -13.50 1.15
CA LEU A 61 -8.08 -12.66 0.03
C LEU A 61 -7.46 -13.11 -1.29
N GLU A 62 -8.26 -13.11 -2.37
CA GLU A 62 -7.74 -13.43 -3.70
C GLU A 62 -6.74 -12.36 -4.20
N GLY A 63 -5.57 -12.81 -4.68
CA GLY A 63 -4.53 -11.96 -5.25
C GLY A 63 -3.72 -11.13 -4.24
N VAL A 64 -3.94 -11.34 -2.94
CA VAL A 64 -3.21 -10.69 -1.85
C VAL A 64 -2.76 -11.76 -0.86
N ARG A 65 -1.51 -11.66 -0.40
CA ARG A 65 -0.95 -12.57 0.62
C ARG A 65 -0.44 -11.77 1.80
N GLY A 66 -0.79 -12.24 3.01
CA GLY A 66 -0.30 -11.71 4.27
C GLY A 66 0.70 -12.69 4.89
N GLU A 67 1.98 -12.34 4.88
CA GLU A 67 3.04 -13.20 5.42
C GLU A 67 3.51 -12.66 6.78
N SER A 68 3.50 -13.49 7.81
CA SER A 68 4.14 -13.17 9.09
C SER A 68 5.64 -13.51 9.01
N VAL A 69 6.48 -12.47 9.04
CA VAL A 69 7.95 -12.61 9.06
C VAL A 69 8.42 -12.78 10.51
N CYS A 70 7.87 -11.98 11.41
CA CYS A 70 8.09 -12.06 12.84
C CYS A 70 6.81 -11.68 13.57
N ALA A 71 6.20 -12.65 14.26
CA ALA A 71 4.91 -12.48 14.92
C ALA A 71 4.90 -11.26 15.84
N GLY A 72 3.86 -10.44 15.72
CA GLY A 72 3.71 -9.18 16.45
C GLY A 72 4.64 -8.02 16.02
N ARG A 73 5.58 -8.22 15.09
CA ARG A 73 6.64 -7.23 14.79
C ARG A 73 6.84 -6.91 13.30
N GLU A 74 6.79 -7.89 12.41
CA GLU A 74 7.11 -7.70 11.00
C GLU A 74 6.28 -8.61 10.10
N TYR A 75 5.72 -8.03 9.03
CA TYR A 75 4.83 -8.72 8.11
C TYR A 75 5.11 -8.25 6.67
N ASN A 76 4.82 -9.09 5.69
CA ASN A 76 4.75 -8.67 4.29
C ASN A 76 3.31 -8.70 3.80
N LEU A 77 2.94 -7.66 3.06
CA LEU A 77 1.73 -7.59 2.26
C LEU A 77 2.12 -7.72 0.79
N CYS A 78 1.78 -8.85 0.19
CA CYS A 78 2.14 -9.21 -1.17
C CYS A 78 0.93 -9.08 -2.09
N PHE A 79 1.12 -8.52 -3.29
CA PHE A 79 0.07 -8.40 -4.31
C PHE A 79 0.54 -9.04 -5.61
N GLU A 80 -0.23 -10.00 -6.11
CA GLU A 80 0.07 -10.72 -7.35
C GLU A 80 -0.08 -9.84 -8.60
N ALA A 81 -0.86 -8.76 -8.48
CA ALA A 81 -1.04 -7.75 -9.52
C ALA A 81 -1.07 -6.34 -8.93
N CYS A 82 -0.68 -5.34 -9.74
CA CYS A 82 -0.83 -3.94 -9.33
C CYS A 82 -2.32 -3.54 -9.36
N SER A 83 -2.89 -3.30 -8.18
CA SER A 83 -4.30 -2.94 -8.00
C SER A 83 -4.62 -1.46 -8.27
N CYS A 84 -3.60 -0.61 -8.53
CA CYS A 84 -3.79 0.81 -8.73
C CYS A 84 -4.64 1.11 -9.98
N ALA A 85 -5.76 1.81 -9.80
CA ALA A 85 -6.66 2.19 -10.89
C ALA A 85 -5.96 3.02 -11.99
N LEU A 86 -5.03 3.90 -11.62
CA LEU A 86 -4.27 4.71 -12.59
C LEU A 86 -3.37 3.85 -13.49
N HIS A 87 -2.74 2.82 -12.92
CA HIS A 87 -1.95 1.88 -13.69
C HIS A 87 -2.82 0.97 -14.55
N ARG A 88 -3.88 0.40 -13.98
CA ARG A 88 -4.82 -0.48 -14.72
C ARG A 88 -5.50 0.24 -15.89
N ALA A 89 -5.73 1.54 -15.77
CA ALA A 89 -6.23 2.37 -16.86
C ALA A 89 -5.17 2.77 -17.91
N GLY A 90 -3.90 2.39 -17.72
CA GLY A 90 -2.78 2.76 -18.58
C GLY A 90 -2.41 4.24 -18.50
N CYS A 91 -2.85 4.95 -17.45
CA CYS A 91 -2.62 6.38 -17.28
C CYS A 91 -1.25 6.68 -16.70
N VAL A 92 -0.83 5.95 -15.66
CA VAL A 92 0.43 6.17 -14.93
C VAL A 92 1.13 4.83 -14.73
N ASN A 93 2.37 4.70 -15.20
CA ASN A 93 3.16 3.45 -15.15
C ASN A 93 4.53 3.63 -14.48
N THR A 94 4.90 4.84 -14.08
CA THR A 94 6.14 5.06 -13.31
C THR A 94 6.12 4.33 -11.96
N PRO A 95 7.22 3.70 -11.53
CA PRO A 95 7.33 3.07 -10.21
C PRO A 95 7.28 4.06 -9.04
N MET A 96 7.40 5.36 -9.31
CA MET A 96 7.21 6.39 -8.28
C MET A 96 5.78 6.39 -7.72
N LEU A 97 4.81 5.87 -8.47
CA LEU A 97 3.43 5.69 -8.02
C LEU A 97 3.30 4.76 -6.81
N CYS A 98 4.26 3.84 -6.60
CA CYS A 98 4.22 2.90 -5.49
C CYS A 98 4.33 3.58 -4.12
N GLU A 99 4.76 4.84 -4.06
CA GLU A 99 4.70 5.63 -2.84
C GLU A 99 3.25 5.80 -2.35
N CYS A 100 2.27 5.91 -3.26
CA CYS A 100 0.86 5.90 -2.90
C CYS A 100 0.46 4.61 -2.18
N SER A 101 0.92 3.46 -2.67
CA SER A 101 0.63 2.16 -2.04
C SER A 101 1.25 2.07 -0.64
N ARG A 102 2.49 2.55 -0.49
CA ARG A 102 3.18 2.62 0.81
C ARG A 102 2.42 3.45 1.82
N GLN A 103 2.00 4.66 1.42
CA GLN A 103 1.19 5.56 2.25
C GLN A 103 -0.19 4.97 2.57
N SER A 104 -0.80 4.24 1.64
CA SER A 104 -2.10 3.59 1.85
C SER A 104 -2.02 2.53 2.94
N VAL A 105 -1.01 1.65 2.89
CA VAL A 105 -0.79 0.64 3.93
C VAL A 105 -0.46 1.31 5.25
N LEU A 106 0.47 2.27 5.26
CA LEU A 106 0.83 2.99 6.48
C LEU A 106 -0.39 3.65 7.15
N TYR A 107 -1.25 4.29 6.36
CA TYR A 107 -2.47 4.91 6.86
C TYR A 107 -3.41 3.89 7.51
N VAL A 108 -3.69 2.77 6.84
CA VAL A 108 -4.56 1.71 7.39
C VAL A 108 -4.00 1.15 8.70
N MET A 109 -2.70 0.86 8.75
CA MET A 109 -2.07 0.34 9.97
C MET A 109 -2.16 1.34 11.13
N SER A 110 -1.88 2.63 10.86
CA SER A 110 -1.97 3.67 11.89
C SER A 110 -3.39 3.94 12.36
N GLU A 111 -4.39 3.84 11.49
CA GLU A 111 -5.80 4.04 11.86
C GLU A 111 -6.34 2.89 12.71
N PHE A 112 -5.97 1.65 12.39
CA PHE A 112 -6.50 0.47 13.08
C PHE A 112 -5.79 0.19 14.40
N TRP A 113 -4.52 0.55 14.53
CA TRP A 113 -3.74 0.42 15.75
C TRP A 113 -3.16 1.77 16.17
N PRO A 114 -3.98 2.70 16.69
CA PRO A 114 -3.55 4.06 17.00
C PRO A 114 -2.47 4.14 18.10
N ASP A 115 -2.40 3.12 18.97
CA ASP A 115 -1.40 3.04 20.04
C ASP A 115 -0.06 2.43 19.58
N ARG A 116 0.07 2.10 18.29
CA ARG A 116 1.28 1.53 17.70
C ARG A 116 1.82 2.41 16.59
N LYS A 117 3.14 2.45 16.47
CA LYS A 117 3.83 3.12 15.37
C LYS A 117 4.27 2.09 14.34
N PHE A 118 4.15 2.44 13.07
CA PHE A 118 4.49 1.54 11.97
C PHE A 118 5.43 2.20 10.97
N GLY A 119 6.36 1.40 10.46
CA GLY A 119 7.11 1.67 9.25
C GLY A 119 6.61 0.79 8.10
N VAL A 120 6.59 1.33 6.87
CA VAL A 120 6.26 0.57 5.66
C VAL A 120 7.31 0.82 4.60
N GLU A 121 7.83 -0.26 4.01
CA GLU A 121 8.83 -0.24 2.94
C GLU A 121 8.33 -1.03 1.72
N VAL A 122 8.50 -0.46 0.52
CA VAL A 122 8.23 -1.17 -0.75
C VAL A 122 9.46 -1.99 -1.12
N ARG A 123 9.45 -3.29 -0.81
CA ARG A 123 10.55 -4.24 -1.07
C ARG A 123 10.62 -4.67 -2.53
N ALA A 124 9.47 -4.92 -3.15
CA ALA A 124 9.34 -5.30 -4.54
C ALA A 124 8.13 -4.60 -5.18
N SER A 125 8.19 -4.38 -6.49
CA SER A 125 7.09 -3.75 -7.22
C SER A 125 7.06 -4.22 -8.67
N ILE A 126 5.86 -4.55 -9.15
CA ILE A 126 5.59 -4.87 -10.56
C ILE A 126 5.96 -3.69 -11.47
N LEU A 127 5.74 -2.45 -11.03
CA LEU A 127 6.15 -1.26 -11.79
C LEU A 127 7.68 -1.08 -11.86
N ARG A 128 8.44 -1.81 -11.03
CA ARG A 128 9.89 -1.93 -11.09
C ARG A 128 10.36 -3.22 -11.80
N GLY A 129 9.44 -4.00 -12.35
CA GLY A 129 9.73 -5.25 -13.06
C GLY A 129 9.76 -6.51 -12.19
N ALA A 130 9.32 -6.45 -10.93
CA ALA A 130 9.17 -7.65 -10.11
C ALA A 130 7.93 -8.47 -10.53
N TYR A 131 7.91 -9.75 -10.15
CA TYR A 131 6.76 -10.63 -10.39
C TYR A 131 5.52 -10.22 -9.57
N GLU A 132 5.75 -9.78 -8.33
CA GLU A 132 4.71 -9.31 -7.40
C GLU A 132 5.15 -8.02 -6.70
N CYS A 133 4.19 -7.29 -6.14
CA CYS A 133 4.49 -6.19 -5.23
C CYS A 133 4.63 -6.73 -3.80
N VAL A 134 5.62 -6.27 -3.06
CA VAL A 134 5.82 -6.64 -1.65
C VAL A 134 6.01 -5.38 -0.83
N LEU A 135 5.07 -5.12 0.09
CA LEU A 135 5.19 -4.06 1.10
C LEU A 135 5.47 -4.70 2.45
N ASN A 136 6.63 -4.40 3.02
CA ASN A 136 7.01 -4.85 4.35
C ASN A 136 6.51 -3.84 5.38
N VAL A 137 5.80 -4.33 6.40
CA VAL A 137 5.21 -3.58 7.49
C VAL A 137 5.93 -3.95 8.77
N ARG A 138 6.42 -2.94 9.51
CA ARG A 138 7.14 -3.12 10.77
C ARG A 138 6.46 -2.34 11.88
N VAL A 139 6.34 -2.94 13.05
CA VAL A 139 6.00 -2.24 14.28
C VAL A 139 7.28 -1.60 14.82
N GLU A 140 7.24 -0.29 15.10
CA GLU A 140 8.37 0.48 15.64
C GLU A 140 8.43 0.47 17.17
#